data_AF-A0AAW3TGR1-F1
#
_entry.id   AF-A0AAW3TGR1-F1
#
_cell.length_a   1.000
_cell.length_b   1.000
_cell.length_c   1.000
_cell.angle_alpha   90.00
_cell.angle_beta   90.00
_cell.angle_gamma   90.00
#
_symmetry.space_group_name_H-M   'P 1'
#
loop_
_entity.id
_entity.type
_entity.pdbx_description
1 polymer ?
#
loop_
_entity_poly.entity_id
_entity_poly.type
_entity_poly.pdbx_seq_one_letter_code
_entity_poly.pdbx_strand_id
1 'polypeptide(L)'
;MKKLNDFNPCYIPKSHTQAYKLLSLLLDNYEVYEAELTRIFNGRQRSPLQSLGGSKYCWNIINHTSDKGVIFARSLDPRHKSGSKLDDAKARAERKSEYKQDSHKLAKQGRIRESTAFLESIRAKSELADLVSDAANDDYYNQQTENEKATTAPTVTASSSNTGDEASQTNHQPKKESK
;
A
#
# COMPACT_ATOMS: atom_id res chain seq x y z
N MET A 1 25.75 15.43 -32.84
CA MET A 1 24.95 14.86 -31.74
C MET A 1 24.77 13.37 -32.01
N LYS A 2 25.00 12.49 -31.03
CA LYS A 2 24.78 11.04 -31.21
C LYS A 2 23.29 10.76 -31.44
N LYS A 3 22.98 9.91 -32.41
CA LYS A 3 21.64 9.37 -32.63
C LYS A 3 21.46 8.10 -31.80
N LEU A 4 20.21 7.70 -31.55
CA LEU A 4 19.90 6.47 -30.80
C LEU A 4 20.58 5.21 -31.36
N ASN A 5 20.82 5.17 -32.68
CA ASN A 5 21.47 4.06 -33.36
C ASN A 5 22.98 3.93 -33.04
N ASP A 6 23.59 4.95 -32.44
CA ASP A 6 25.02 4.96 -32.08
C ASP A 6 25.28 4.26 -30.73
N PHE A 7 24.23 3.91 -30.00
CA PHE A 7 24.30 3.25 -28.70
C PHE A 7 24.06 1.75 -28.83
N ASN A 8 24.56 0.98 -27.85
CA ASN A 8 24.26 -0.44 -27.78
C ASN A 8 22.74 -0.64 -27.62
N PRO A 9 22.08 -1.41 -28.53
CA PRO A 9 20.64 -1.62 -28.50
C PRO A 9 20.09 -2.14 -27.17
N CYS A 10 20.89 -2.86 -26.36
CA CYS A 10 20.44 -3.38 -25.07
C CYS A 10 20.07 -2.27 -24.06
N TYR A 11 20.64 -1.07 -24.22
CA TYR A 11 20.35 0.10 -23.38
C TYR A 11 19.25 1.00 -23.94
N ILE A 12 18.73 0.69 -25.12
CA ILE A 12 17.69 1.47 -25.78
C ILE A 12 16.32 0.82 -25.51
N PRO A 13 15.33 1.56 -24.96
CA PRO A 13 13.98 1.05 -24.85
C PRO A 13 13.36 0.78 -26.22
N LYS A 14 12.31 -0.05 -26.28
CA LYS A 14 11.59 -0.29 -27.54
C LYS A 14 10.96 1.01 -28.07
N SER A 15 11.01 1.22 -29.38
CA SER A 15 10.61 2.47 -30.06
C SER A 15 9.20 2.96 -29.73
N HIS A 16 8.24 2.06 -29.53
CA HIS A 16 6.84 2.40 -29.21
C HIS A 16 6.61 2.78 -27.73
N THR A 17 7.62 2.73 -26.87
CA THR A 17 7.47 2.99 -25.44
C THR A 17 7.65 4.47 -25.09
N GLN A 18 6.95 4.93 -24.04
CA GLN A 18 7.15 6.29 -23.53
C GLN A 18 8.58 6.53 -23.04
N ALA A 19 9.27 5.50 -22.55
CA ALA A 19 10.69 5.58 -22.17
C ALA A 19 11.59 5.89 -23.37
N TYR A 20 11.32 5.29 -24.54
CA TYR A 20 12.04 5.63 -25.77
C TYR A 20 11.81 7.10 -26.16
N LYS A 21 10.55 7.55 -26.18
CA LYS A 21 10.20 8.95 -26.47
C LYS A 21 10.92 9.93 -25.54
N LEU A 22 10.96 9.63 -24.25
CA LEU A 22 11.66 10.45 -23.25
C LEU A 22 13.17 10.47 -23.49
N LEU A 23 13.76 9.30 -23.80
CA LEU A 23 15.19 9.21 -24.09
C LEU A 23 15.56 10.03 -25.34
N SER A 24 14.79 9.93 -26.42
CA SER A 24 14.97 10.75 -27.62
C SER A 24 14.95 12.23 -27.27
N LEU A 25 13.93 12.67 -26.53
CA LEU A 25 13.80 14.08 -26.13
C LEU A 25 15.00 14.57 -25.32
N LEU A 26 15.51 13.76 -24.38
CA LEU A 26 16.68 14.13 -23.58
C LEU A 26 18.00 14.07 -24.35
N LEU A 27 18.09 13.24 -25.40
CA LEU A 27 19.25 13.18 -26.28
C LEU A 27 19.31 14.39 -27.20
N ASP A 28 18.17 14.82 -27.74
CA ASP A 28 18.06 15.92 -28.70
C ASP A 28 18.19 17.30 -28.07
N ASN A 29 17.91 17.43 -26.77
CA ASN A 29 17.96 18.71 -26.05
C ASN A 29 19.08 18.70 -25.00
N TYR A 30 19.71 19.84 -24.74
CA TYR A 30 20.68 19.96 -23.65
C TYR A 30 20.01 19.73 -22.29
N GLU A 31 18.86 20.37 -22.10
CA GLU A 31 17.99 20.27 -20.94
C GLU A 31 16.53 20.26 -21.40
N VAL A 32 15.64 19.68 -20.59
CA VAL A 32 14.20 19.63 -20.84
C VAL A 32 13.47 20.09 -19.59
N TYR A 33 12.66 21.14 -19.71
CA TYR A 33 11.92 21.71 -18.58
C TYR A 33 10.82 20.78 -18.08
N GLU A 34 10.53 20.83 -16.77
CA GLU A 34 9.48 20.01 -16.15
C GLU A 34 8.09 20.30 -16.73
N ALA A 35 7.81 21.57 -17.03
CA ALA A 35 6.56 21.99 -17.66
C ALA A 35 6.38 21.35 -19.04
N GLU A 36 7.47 21.25 -19.81
CA GLU A 36 7.47 20.61 -21.11
C GLU A 36 7.28 19.09 -20.98
N LEU A 37 7.98 18.44 -20.05
CA LEU A 37 7.75 17.02 -19.76
C LEU A 37 6.29 16.75 -19.36
N THR A 38 5.73 17.58 -18.48
CA THR A 38 4.35 17.46 -18.04
C THR A 38 3.38 17.60 -19.21
N ARG A 39 3.63 18.55 -20.12
CA ARG A 39 2.85 18.73 -21.36
C ARG A 39 2.96 17.54 -22.31
N ILE A 40 4.16 17.02 -22.54
CA ILE A 40 4.41 15.94 -23.53
C ILE A 40 3.90 14.58 -23.02
N PHE A 41 3.97 14.34 -21.72
CA PHE A 41 3.61 13.07 -21.09
C PHE A 41 2.30 13.13 -20.30
N ASN A 42 1.56 14.23 -20.35
CA ASN A 42 0.32 14.46 -19.60
C ASN A 42 0.48 14.14 -18.10
N GLY A 43 1.58 14.59 -17.50
CA GLY A 43 1.92 14.31 -16.09
C GLY A 43 2.37 12.87 -15.79
N ARG A 44 2.48 11.98 -16.80
CA ARG A 44 2.83 10.56 -16.63
C ARG A 44 4.32 10.26 -16.86
N GLN A 45 5.19 11.27 -16.79
CA GLN A 45 6.63 11.12 -17.03
C GLN A 45 7.37 10.27 -15.99
N ARG A 46 6.77 10.00 -14.82
CA ARG A 46 7.41 9.23 -13.73
C ARG A 46 7.83 7.82 -14.16
N SER A 47 6.93 7.06 -14.80
CA SER A 47 7.23 5.67 -15.20
C SER A 47 8.33 5.59 -16.27
N PRO A 48 8.32 6.43 -17.33
CA PRO A 48 9.44 6.57 -18.25
C PRO A 48 10.78 6.89 -17.57
N LEU A 49 10.80 7.87 -16.66
CA LEU A 49 12.00 8.26 -15.91
C LEU A 49 12.56 7.10 -15.08
N GLN A 50 11.69 6.41 -14.35
CA GLN A 50 12.06 5.23 -13.55
C GLN A 50 12.58 4.09 -14.42
N SER A 51 11.98 3.88 -15.59
CA SER A 51 12.41 2.86 -16.54
C SER A 51 13.83 3.15 -17.04
N LEU A 52 14.08 4.38 -17.51
CA LEU A 52 15.38 4.81 -18.02
C LEU A 52 16.48 4.77 -16.97
N GLY A 53 16.22 5.31 -15.79
CA GLY A 53 17.16 5.35 -14.67
C GLY A 53 17.26 4.05 -13.86
N GLY A 54 16.53 3.01 -14.26
CA GLY A 54 16.48 1.72 -13.57
C GLY A 54 17.64 0.79 -13.92
N SER A 55 17.59 -0.43 -13.37
CA SER A 55 18.67 -1.44 -13.51
C SER A 55 18.89 -1.98 -14.94
N LYS A 56 17.90 -1.82 -15.83
CA LYS A 56 17.96 -2.35 -17.20
C LYS A 56 18.73 -1.41 -18.13
N TYR A 57 18.36 -0.14 -18.17
CA TYR A 57 18.91 0.82 -19.12
C TYR A 57 20.00 1.70 -18.50
N CYS A 58 19.90 2.02 -17.20
CA CYS A 58 20.89 2.78 -16.44
C CYS A 58 21.29 4.12 -17.06
N TRP A 59 20.35 4.82 -17.71
CA TRP A 59 20.60 6.19 -18.15
C TRP A 59 20.70 7.11 -16.95
N ASN A 60 21.81 7.85 -16.86
CA ASN A 60 22.00 8.82 -15.80
C ASN A 60 21.30 10.13 -16.18
N ILE A 61 20.23 10.44 -15.44
CA ILE A 61 19.38 11.62 -15.65
C ILE A 61 19.60 12.56 -14.47
N ILE A 62 20.11 13.74 -14.76
CA ILE A 62 20.40 14.80 -13.80
C ILE A 62 19.14 15.63 -13.61
N ASN A 63 18.69 15.78 -12.37
CA ASN A 63 17.61 16.69 -12.01
C ASN A 63 18.19 18.06 -11.67
N HIS A 64 17.68 19.10 -12.32
CA HIS A 64 17.98 20.49 -11.99
C HIS A 64 16.91 21.01 -11.04
N THR A 65 17.33 21.42 -9.85
CA THR A 65 16.45 21.85 -8.76
C THR A 65 16.64 23.34 -8.46
N SER A 66 15.55 24.02 -8.12
CA SER A 66 15.59 25.38 -7.59
C SER A 66 16.14 25.39 -6.16
N ASP A 67 16.38 26.58 -5.61
CA ASP A 67 16.80 26.77 -4.21
C ASP A 67 15.84 26.15 -3.19
N LYS A 68 14.57 25.94 -3.59
CA LYS A 68 13.54 25.29 -2.77
C LYS A 68 13.51 23.76 -2.94
N GLY A 69 14.45 23.17 -3.67
CA GLY A 69 14.53 21.74 -3.97
C GLY A 69 13.52 21.24 -5.00
N VAL A 70 12.78 22.13 -5.67
CA VAL A 70 11.79 21.75 -6.69
C VAL A 70 12.49 21.52 -8.02
N ILE A 71 12.28 20.35 -8.62
CA ILE A 71 12.83 20.02 -9.94
C ILE A 71 12.14 20.89 -11.00
N PHE A 72 12.91 21.71 -11.71
CA PHE A 72 12.41 22.57 -12.78
C PHE A 72 12.85 22.11 -14.18
N ALA A 73 13.92 21.32 -14.28
CA ALA A 73 14.39 20.74 -15.54
C ALA A 73 15.15 19.43 -15.31
N ARG A 74 15.35 18.67 -16.39
CA ARG A 74 16.18 17.46 -16.41
C ARG A 74 17.09 17.43 -17.61
N SER A 75 18.23 16.78 -17.47
CA SER A 75 19.17 16.54 -18.56
C SER A 75 19.76 15.14 -18.46
N LEU A 76 20.32 14.64 -19.57
CA LEU A 76 21.18 13.47 -19.51
C LEU A 76 22.58 13.89 -19.08
N ASP A 77 23.25 13.00 -18.34
CA ASP A 77 24.68 13.13 -18.06
C ASP A 77 25.47 13.39 -19.37
N PRO A 78 26.28 14.45 -19.45
CA PRO A 78 27.01 14.81 -20.67
C PRO A 78 27.87 13.68 -21.23
N ARG A 79 28.34 12.75 -20.39
CA ARG A 79 29.10 11.55 -20.78
C ARG A 79 28.34 10.65 -21.74
N HIS A 80 27.02 10.62 -21.66
CA HIS A 80 26.19 9.91 -22.63
C HIS A 80 26.24 10.54 -24.03
N LYS A 81 26.49 11.84 -24.11
CA LYS A 81 26.53 12.62 -25.35
C LYS A 81 27.95 12.84 -25.90
N SER A 82 28.99 12.50 -25.13
CA SER A 82 30.39 12.80 -25.47
C SER A 82 30.93 12.05 -26.70
N GLY A 83 30.26 10.98 -27.13
CA GLY A 83 30.75 10.14 -28.21
C GLY A 83 31.59 8.96 -27.72
N SER A 84 32.26 9.09 -26.58
CA SER A 84 33.08 8.07 -25.96
C SER A 84 32.24 6.89 -25.45
N LYS A 85 32.59 5.67 -25.87
CA LYS A 85 31.96 4.45 -25.34
C LYS A 85 32.33 4.21 -23.88
N LEU A 86 33.55 4.60 -23.49
CA LEU A 86 34.05 4.43 -22.13
C LEU A 86 33.35 5.38 -21.15
N ASP A 87 33.11 6.63 -21.56
CA ASP A 87 32.39 7.61 -20.73
C ASP A 87 30.93 7.17 -20.51
N ASP A 88 30.24 6.73 -21.57
CA ASP A 88 28.87 6.20 -21.48
C ASP A 88 28.81 4.97 -20.56
N ALA A 89 29.75 4.03 -20.71
CA ALA A 89 29.83 2.85 -19.87
C ALA A 89 30.08 3.19 -18.40
N LYS A 90 30.97 4.16 -18.12
CA LYS A 90 31.26 4.63 -16.77
C LYS A 90 30.03 5.29 -16.13
N ALA A 91 29.36 6.19 -16.84
CA ALA A 91 28.12 6.83 -16.37
C ALA A 91 27.02 5.80 -16.07
N ARG A 92 26.87 4.76 -16.92
CA ARG A 92 25.92 3.66 -16.66
C ARG A 92 26.29 2.83 -15.43
N ALA A 93 27.57 2.53 -15.25
CA ALA A 93 28.04 1.74 -14.11
C ALA A 93 27.81 2.48 -12.78
N GLU A 94 28.12 3.77 -12.74
CA GLU A 94 27.84 4.64 -11.59
C GLU A 94 26.34 4.69 -11.28
N ARG A 95 25.51 4.96 -12.30
CA ARG A 95 24.05 4.99 -12.14
C ARG A 95 23.47 3.66 -11.66
N LYS A 96 24.01 2.53 -12.15
CA LYS A 96 23.61 1.19 -11.70
C LYS A 96 23.98 0.95 -10.24
N SER A 97 25.16 1.38 -9.81
CA SER A 97 25.61 1.28 -8.42
C SER A 97 24.68 2.03 -7.48
N GLU A 98 24.40 3.30 -7.78
CA GLU A 98 23.46 4.14 -7.02
C GLU A 98 22.07 3.51 -6.95
N TYR A 99 21.52 3.05 -8.09
CA TYR A 99 20.21 2.40 -8.12
C TYR A 99 20.15 1.18 -7.20
N LYS A 100 21.22 0.37 -7.14
CA LYS A 100 21.28 -0.79 -6.26
C LYS A 100 21.42 -0.41 -4.79
N GLN A 101 22.16 0.66 -4.49
CA GLN A 101 22.23 1.22 -3.14
C GLN A 101 20.85 1.73 -2.66
N ASP A 102 20.13 2.47 -3.49
CA ASP A 102 18.77 2.95 -3.20
C ASP A 102 17.80 1.78 -3.01
N SER A 103 17.86 0.80 -3.91
CA SER A 103 17.04 -0.42 -3.82
C SER A 103 17.30 -1.18 -2.52
N HIS A 104 18.57 -1.27 -2.09
CA HIS A 104 18.93 -1.91 -0.82
C HIS A 104 18.38 -1.13 0.38
N LYS A 105 18.47 0.22 0.36
CA LYS A 105 17.90 1.08 1.40
C LYS A 105 16.39 0.90 1.52
N LEU A 106 15.67 0.89 0.40
CA LEU A 106 14.22 0.66 0.35
C LEU A 106 13.86 -0.73 0.88
N ALA A 107 14.60 -1.77 0.50
CA ALA A 107 14.38 -3.13 1.00
C ALA A 107 14.59 -3.22 2.53
N LYS A 108 15.64 -2.58 3.06
CA LYS A 108 15.90 -2.52 4.50
C LYS A 108 14.76 -1.82 5.25
N GLN A 109 14.25 -0.71 4.70
CA GLN A 109 13.09 -0.01 5.28
C GLN A 109 11.82 -0.86 5.22
N GLY A 110 11.57 -1.56 4.11
CA GLY A 110 10.44 -2.48 3.96
C GLY A 110 10.48 -3.58 5.01
N ARG A 111 11.63 -4.22 5.21
CA ARG A 111 11.84 -5.26 6.23
C ARG A 111 11.54 -4.76 7.65
N ILE A 112 11.94 -3.52 7.97
CA ILE A 112 11.64 -2.94 9.30
C ILE A 112 10.12 -2.77 9.48
N ARG A 113 9.42 -2.29 8.45
CA ARG A 113 7.96 -2.05 8.48
C ARG A 113 7.14 -3.34 8.50
N GLU A 114 7.68 -4.43 7.93
CA GLU A 114 6.99 -5.71 7.79
C GLU A 114 6.51 -6.27 9.14
N SER A 115 7.37 -6.27 10.16
CA SER A 115 7.03 -6.80 11.49
C SER A 115 5.84 -6.08 12.14
N THR A 116 5.83 -4.75 12.08
CA THR A 116 4.73 -3.92 12.60
C THR A 116 3.45 -4.16 11.81
N ALA A 117 3.52 -4.13 10.48
CA ALA A 117 2.36 -4.37 9.62
C ALA A 117 1.77 -5.78 9.84
N PHE A 118 2.61 -6.78 10.09
CA PHE A 118 2.17 -8.12 10.43
C PHE A 118 1.40 -8.14 11.75
N LEU A 119 1.93 -7.54 12.83
CA LEU A 119 1.24 -7.48 14.13
C LEU A 119 -0.08 -6.70 14.05
N GLU A 120 -0.11 -5.58 13.33
CA GLU A 120 -1.34 -4.82 13.08
C GLU A 120 -2.37 -5.65 12.32
N SER A 121 -1.94 -6.46 11.34
CA SER A 121 -2.83 -7.35 10.62
C SER A 121 -3.43 -8.45 11.50
N ILE A 122 -2.68 -8.97 12.47
CA ILE A 122 -3.18 -9.95 13.44
C ILE A 122 -4.18 -9.30 14.39
N ARG A 123 -3.86 -8.11 14.91
CA ARG A 123 -4.76 -7.37 15.81
C ARG A 123 -6.09 -7.05 15.12
N ALA A 124 -6.04 -6.49 13.90
CA ALA A 124 -7.26 -6.17 13.15
C ALA A 124 -8.12 -7.42 12.86
N LYS A 125 -7.50 -8.59 12.65
CA LYS A 125 -8.23 -9.86 12.50
C LYS A 125 -8.90 -10.30 13.81
N SER A 126 -8.22 -10.12 14.94
CA SER A 126 -8.80 -10.42 16.27
C SER A 126 -9.99 -9.51 16.56
N GLU A 127 -9.83 -8.19 16.37
CA GLU A 127 -10.90 -7.20 16.57
C GLU A 127 -12.13 -7.52 15.71
N LEU A 128 -11.93 -7.93 14.45
CA LEU A 128 -13.02 -8.38 13.59
C LEU A 128 -13.69 -9.65 14.12
N ALA A 129 -12.92 -10.63 14.60
CA ALA A 129 -13.46 -11.87 15.13
C ALA A 129 -14.30 -11.62 16.40
N ASP A 130 -13.83 -10.73 17.28
CA ASP A 130 -14.53 -10.34 18.50
C ASP A 130 -15.87 -9.67 18.15
N LEU A 131 -15.89 -8.72 17.22
CA LEU A 131 -17.13 -8.07 16.77
C LEU A 131 -18.13 -9.05 16.12
N VAL A 132 -17.63 -10.02 15.34
CA VAL A 132 -18.50 -11.04 14.72
C VAL A 132 -19.05 -12.00 15.77
N SER A 133 -18.24 -12.37 16.78
CA SER A 133 -18.67 -13.19 17.90
C SER A 133 -19.73 -12.48 18.74
N ASP A 134 -19.53 -11.19 19.03
CA ASP A 134 -20.48 -10.37 19.78
C ASP A 134 -21.79 -10.21 19.00
N ALA A 135 -21.73 -9.94 17.69
CA ALA A 135 -22.91 -9.88 16.83
C ALA A 135 -23.69 -11.22 16.76
N ALA A 136 -22.99 -12.36 16.75
CA ALA A 136 -23.62 -13.67 16.77
C ALA A 136 -24.29 -14.01 18.12
N ASN A 137 -23.75 -13.46 19.22
CA ASN A 137 -24.32 -13.62 20.56
C ASN A 137 -25.52 -12.69 20.79
N ASP A 138 -25.54 -11.50 20.21
CA ASP A 138 -26.68 -10.56 20.31
C ASP A 138 -27.97 -11.14 19.70
N ASP A 139 -27.86 -11.87 18.59
CA ASP A 139 -29.01 -12.55 17.95
C ASP A 139 -29.59 -13.68 18.82
N TYR A 140 -28.76 -14.35 19.62
CA TYR A 140 -29.19 -15.43 20.51
C TYR A 140 -29.96 -14.90 21.72
N TYR A 141 -29.48 -13.81 22.34
CA TYR A 141 -30.16 -13.19 23.48
C TYR A 141 -31.45 -12.44 23.10
N ASN A 142 -31.50 -11.86 21.90
CA ASN A 142 -32.74 -11.25 21.39
C ASN A 142 -33.82 -12.30 21.10
N GLN A 143 -33.48 -13.48 20.56
CA GLN A 143 -34.44 -14.57 20.38
C GLN A 143 -34.94 -15.15 21.71
N GLN A 144 -34.07 -15.25 22.73
CA GLN A 144 -34.47 -15.75 24.05
C GLN A 144 -35.42 -14.77 24.77
N THR A 145 -35.14 -13.46 24.69
CA THR A 145 -36.01 -12.42 25.26
C THR A 145 -37.33 -12.24 24.51
N GLU A 146 -37.38 -12.44 23.19
CA GLU A 146 -38.63 -12.49 22.42
C GLU A 146 -39.46 -13.73 22.76
N ASN A 147 -38.83 -14.90 22.90
CA ASN A 147 -39.52 -16.14 23.28
C ASN A 147 -40.04 -16.10 24.74
N GLU A 148 -39.29 -15.49 25.67
CA GLU A 148 -39.78 -15.26 27.04
C GLU A 148 -40.94 -14.27 27.07
N LYS A 149 -40.89 -13.17 26.30
CA LYS A 149 -42.02 -12.23 26.15
C LYS A 149 -43.26 -12.85 25.49
N ALA A 150 -43.09 -13.74 24.51
CA ALA A 150 -44.21 -14.44 23.87
C ALA A 150 -44.92 -15.42 24.83
N THR A 151 -44.20 -15.94 25.83
CA THR A 151 -44.75 -16.87 26.84
C THR A 151 -45.46 -16.14 28.00
N THR A 152 -45.31 -14.81 28.12
CA THR A 152 -45.92 -14.00 29.21
C THR A 152 -47.10 -13.12 28.78
N ALA A 153 -47.65 -13.30 27.58
CA ALA A 153 -48.89 -12.64 27.18
C ALA A 153 -50.11 -13.37 27.81
N PRO A 154 -50.92 -12.72 28.66
CA PRO A 154 -52.04 -13.38 29.34
C PRO A 154 -53.19 -13.64 28.35
N THR A 155 -53.53 -14.91 28.15
CA THR A 155 -54.84 -15.30 27.62
C THR A 155 -55.88 -15.02 28.71
N VAL A 156 -56.69 -13.99 28.49
CA VAL A 156 -57.85 -13.67 29.34
C VAL A 156 -58.89 -14.76 29.16
N THR A 157 -59.21 -15.50 30.22
CA THR A 157 -60.59 -16.00 30.46
C THR A 157 -60.84 -16.25 31.95
N ALA A 158 -62.08 -16.06 32.35
CA ALA A 158 -62.53 -15.69 33.69
C ALA A 158 -62.76 -16.84 34.71
N SER A 159 -62.86 -16.38 35.97
CA SER A 159 -63.73 -16.85 37.07
C SER A 159 -63.25 -17.83 38.16
N SER A 160 -63.28 -17.26 39.38
CA SER A 160 -63.82 -17.73 40.68
C SER A 160 -63.03 -18.70 41.59
N SER A 161 -62.40 -18.08 42.61
CA SER A 161 -62.54 -18.29 44.08
C SER A 161 -62.75 -19.71 44.66
N ASN A 162 -61.82 -20.17 45.52
CA ASN A 162 -61.96 -20.09 47.01
C ASN A 162 -60.76 -20.71 47.76
N THR A 163 -60.34 -19.98 48.79
CA THR A 163 -59.92 -20.33 50.18
C THR A 163 -59.27 -21.68 50.52
N GLY A 164 -58.15 -21.62 51.26
CA GLY A 164 -57.70 -22.71 52.14
C GLY A 164 -56.21 -22.66 52.47
N ASP A 165 -55.87 -22.13 53.65
CA ASP A 165 -54.55 -22.10 54.27
C ASP A 165 -53.90 -23.49 54.41
N GLU A 166 -52.58 -23.61 54.17
CA GLU A 166 -51.66 -24.18 55.17
C GLU A 166 -50.18 -23.95 54.82
N ALA A 167 -49.40 -23.83 55.89
CA ALA A 167 -48.05 -23.29 55.96
C ALA A 167 -46.96 -24.11 55.26
N SER A 168 -45.93 -23.43 54.75
CA SER A 168 -44.64 -24.03 54.37
C SER A 168 -43.48 -23.30 55.06
N GLN A 169 -43.03 -23.86 56.18
CA GLN A 169 -41.64 -23.79 56.67
C GLN A 169 -40.90 -24.97 56.01
N THR A 170 -39.63 -24.96 55.60
CA THR A 170 -38.48 -24.12 55.90
C THR A 170 -37.32 -24.49 54.96
N ASN A 171 -36.46 -23.51 54.71
CA ASN A 171 -35.00 -23.60 54.51
C ASN A 171 -34.37 -24.54 53.46
N HIS A 172 -33.72 -23.92 52.48
CA HIS A 172 -32.43 -24.39 51.96
C HIS A 172 -31.35 -23.32 52.19
N GLN A 173 -30.33 -23.71 52.96
CA GLN A 173 -29.03 -23.05 53.07
C GLN A 173 -28.02 -23.77 52.13
N PRO A 174 -26.75 -23.35 51.97
CA PRO A 174 -26.22 -22.84 50.69
C PRO A 174 -24.99 -23.60 50.13
N LYS A 175 -24.59 -23.21 48.91
CA LYS A 175 -23.23 -23.12 48.29
C LYS A 175 -22.11 -24.15 48.58
N LYS A 176 -21.35 -24.41 47.49
CA LYS A 176 -19.92 -24.84 47.37
C LYS A 176 -19.66 -26.35 47.60
N GLU A 177 -18.70 -27.02 46.96
CA GLU A 177 -17.46 -26.58 46.32
C GLU A 177 -16.95 -27.63 45.31
N SER A 178 -16.01 -27.19 44.49
CA SER A 178 -15.26 -27.93 43.47
C SER A 178 -14.52 -29.17 43.97
N LYS A 179 -14.25 -30.07 43.03
CA LYS A 179 -13.05 -30.93 43.01
C LYS A 179 -12.39 -30.81 41.65
#